data_AF-A0A849VNV0-F1
#
_entry.id   AF-A0A849VNV0-F1
#
_cell.length_a   1.000
_cell.length_b   1.000
_cell.length_c   1.000
_cell.angle_alpha   90.00
_cell.angle_beta   90.00
_cell.angle_gamma   90.00
#
_symmetry.space_group_name_H-M   'P 1'
#
loop_
_entity.id
_entity.type
_entity.pdbx_description
1 polymer ?
#
loop_
_entity_poly.entity_id
_entity_poly.type
_entity_poly.pdbx_seq_one_letter_code
_entity_poly.pdbx_strand_id
1 'polypeptide(L)'
;MAQQAASMAFALPGGEQSLPSRKRPIDLVHLTRETFGDRTLETEILGLFSRQTSSIVDRLAHATPDERARLAKSLKGSARIIGAFGVADVAEAIEYAPADLSKLKELRPIIDDVRDYIAAITR
;
A
#
# COMPACT_ATOMS: atom_id res chain seq x y z
N MET A 1 53.40 12.30 18.83
CA MET A 1 52.05 12.21 18.22
C MET A 1 52.07 10.98 17.33
N ALA A 2 51.47 9.89 17.82
CA ALA A 2 51.60 8.56 17.26
C ALA A 2 50.58 8.31 16.13
N GLN A 3 51.02 7.55 15.15
CA GLN A 3 50.21 6.93 14.10
C GLN A 3 49.09 6.07 14.68
N GLN A 4 47.96 6.01 13.96
CA GLN A 4 47.25 4.75 13.80
C GLN A 4 46.76 4.59 12.36
N ALA A 5 47.14 3.44 11.81
CA ALA A 5 46.82 2.92 10.51
C ALA A 5 45.64 1.92 10.61
N ALA A 6 45.11 1.56 9.43
CA ALA A 6 44.21 0.44 9.13
C ALA A 6 42.74 0.67 9.58
N SER A 7 41.72 0.34 8.78
CA SER A 7 41.62 -0.87 7.96
C SER A 7 40.64 -0.68 6.81
N MET A 8 41.02 -1.19 5.64
CA MET A 8 40.12 -1.47 4.53
C MET A 8 39.16 -2.61 4.89
N ALA A 9 38.16 -2.76 4.01
CA ALA A 9 37.34 -3.95 3.75
C ALA A 9 35.95 -3.98 4.41
N PHE A 10 34.98 -3.48 3.66
CA PHE A 10 33.79 -4.30 3.39
C PHE A 10 33.36 -4.09 1.95
N ALA A 11 33.92 -4.94 1.08
CA ALA A 11 33.48 -5.10 -0.29
C ALA A 11 32.12 -5.81 -0.28
N LEU A 12 31.05 -5.04 -0.49
CA LEU A 12 29.80 -5.54 -1.01
C LEU A 12 29.23 -4.47 -1.96
N PRO A 13 29.45 -4.55 -3.28
CA PRO A 13 28.53 -3.92 -4.22
C PRO A 13 27.31 -4.84 -4.35
N GLY A 14 26.63 -5.11 -3.24
CA GLY A 14 25.28 -5.67 -3.22
C GLY A 14 24.29 -4.55 -3.43
N GLY A 15 24.46 -3.81 -4.54
CA GLY A 15 23.62 -2.71 -4.95
C GLY A 15 22.28 -3.20 -5.49
N GLU A 16 21.56 -4.01 -4.72
CA GLU A 16 20.12 -4.18 -4.90
C GLU A 16 19.43 -3.23 -3.92
N GLN A 17 19.74 -1.93 -4.05
CA GLN A 17 18.74 -0.93 -3.71
C GLN A 17 17.61 -1.16 -4.72
N SER A 18 16.71 -2.08 -4.36
CA SER A 18 15.46 -2.29 -5.06
C SER A 18 14.84 -0.92 -5.20
N LEU A 19 14.96 -0.34 -6.39
CA LEU A 19 14.28 0.89 -6.77
C LEU A 19 12.83 0.67 -6.32
N PRO A 20 12.27 1.54 -5.47
CA PRO A 20 10.89 1.36 -5.01
C PRO A 20 10.07 1.22 -6.27
N SER A 21 9.52 0.03 -6.46
CA SER A 21 8.83 -0.32 -7.69
C SER A 21 7.57 0.53 -7.70
N ARG A 22 7.66 1.76 -8.21
CA ARG A 22 6.52 2.65 -8.47
C ARG A 22 5.52 2.05 -9.48
N LYS A 23 5.75 0.81 -9.93
CA LYS A 23 4.87 -0.02 -10.75
C LYS A 23 4.20 -1.17 -10.00
N ARG A 24 4.60 -1.48 -8.77
CA ARG A 24 3.94 -2.55 -8.01
C ARG A 24 2.78 -1.95 -7.21
N PRO A 25 1.57 -2.54 -7.26
CA PRO A 25 0.41 -2.04 -6.53
C PRO A 25 0.61 -2.03 -5.01
N ILE A 26 1.52 -2.87 -4.49
CA ILE A 26 1.89 -2.96 -3.08
C ILE A 26 3.41 -2.89 -2.93
N ASP A 27 3.88 -2.03 -2.03
CA ASP A 27 5.27 -1.99 -1.58
C ASP A 27 5.52 -3.08 -0.53
N LEU A 28 6.04 -4.23 -0.98
CA LEU A 28 6.37 -5.35 -0.10
C LEU A 28 7.51 -5.04 0.88
N VAL A 29 8.41 -4.11 0.57
CA VAL A 29 9.47 -3.71 1.50
C VAL A 29 8.88 -2.93 2.65
N HIS A 30 7.91 -2.06 2.37
CA HIS A 30 7.13 -1.38 3.40
C HIS A 30 6.37 -2.39 4.27
N LEU A 31 5.63 -3.30 3.64
CA LEU A 31 4.87 -4.34 4.34
C LEU A 31 5.73 -5.18 5.30
N THR A 32 6.89 -5.65 4.83
CA THR A 32 7.84 -6.43 5.64
C THR A 32 8.41 -5.63 6.81
N ARG A 33 8.58 -4.31 6.67
CA ARG A 33 9.03 -3.46 7.78
C ARG A 33 7.95 -3.30 8.86
N GLU A 34 6.70 -3.06 8.44
CA GLU A 34 5.57 -2.89 9.37
C GLU A 34 5.23 -4.18 10.13
N THR A 35 5.50 -5.35 9.53
CA THR A 35 5.24 -6.67 10.11
C THR A 35 6.47 -7.31 10.74
N PHE A 36 7.59 -6.60 10.82
CA PHE A 36 8.88 -7.11 11.32
C PHE A 36 9.35 -8.41 10.62
N GLY A 37 8.91 -8.61 9.37
CA GLY A 37 9.24 -9.78 8.55
C GLY A 37 8.43 -11.04 8.82
N ASP A 38 7.34 -10.96 9.59
CA ASP A 38 6.45 -12.09 9.82
C ASP A 38 5.52 -12.33 8.61
N ARG A 39 5.86 -13.34 7.80
CA ARG A 39 5.08 -13.72 6.60
C ARG A 39 3.63 -14.14 6.90
N THR A 40 3.36 -14.70 8.07
CA THR A 40 2.00 -15.09 8.47
C THR A 40 1.16 -13.85 8.70
N LEU A 41 1.71 -12.88 9.45
CA LEU A 41 1.07 -11.59 9.69
C LEU A 41 0.88 -10.81 8.39
N GLU A 42 1.90 -10.75 7.52
CA GLU A 42 1.79 -10.12 6.19
C GLU A 42 0.61 -10.70 5.39
N THR A 43 0.49 -12.02 5.34
CA THR A 43 -0.61 -12.69 4.62
C THR A 43 -1.98 -12.40 5.27
N GLU A 44 -2.04 -12.39 6.59
CA GLU A 44 -3.27 -12.09 7.34
C GLU A 44 -3.76 -10.67 7.05
N ILE A 45 -2.88 -9.66 7.15
CA ILE A 45 -3.24 -8.27 6.91
C ILE A 45 -3.62 -8.00 5.45
N LEU A 46 -2.94 -8.64 4.49
CA LEU A 46 -3.30 -8.55 3.07
C LEU A 46 -4.68 -9.17 2.81
N GLY A 47 -4.97 -10.32 3.43
CA GLY A 47 -6.27 -10.97 3.37
C GLY A 47 -7.40 -10.12 3.98
N LEU A 48 -7.14 -9.50 5.13
CA LEU A 48 -8.07 -8.56 5.77
C LEU A 48 -8.32 -7.33 4.89
N PHE A 49 -7.25 -6.73 4.37
CA PHE A 49 -7.33 -5.59 3.48
C PHE A 49 -8.16 -5.88 2.22
N SER A 50 -7.94 -7.03 1.57
CA SER A 50 -8.68 -7.43 0.36
C SER A 50 -10.19 -7.54 0.62
N ARG A 51 -10.59 -8.11 1.76
CA ARG A 51 -12.01 -8.20 2.17
C ARG A 51 -12.60 -6.83 2.50
N GLN A 52 -11.89 -6.03 3.31
CA GLN A 52 -12.32 -4.70 3.72
C GLN A 52 -12.53 -3.79 2.50
N THR A 53 -11.57 -3.79 1.58
CA THR A 53 -11.57 -2.92 0.39
C THR A 53 -12.73 -3.25 -0.53
N SER A 54 -13.04 -4.54 -0.73
CA SER A 54 -14.19 -4.96 -1.54
C SER A 54 -15.51 -4.40 -0.98
N SER A 55 -15.70 -4.42 0.34
CA SER A 55 -16.89 -3.85 0.99
C SER A 55 -16.93 -2.32 0.89
N ILE A 56 -15.78 -1.65 1.03
CA ILE A 56 -15.70 -0.19 0.93
C ILE A 56 -16.06 0.29 -0.49
N VAL A 57 -15.54 -0.35 -1.53
CA VAL A 57 -15.80 0.05 -2.93
C VAL A 57 -17.27 -0.10 -3.31
N ASP A 58 -17.91 -1.18 -2.87
CA ASP A 58 -19.35 -1.39 -3.06
C ASP A 58 -20.16 -0.26 -2.40
N ARG A 59 -19.83 0.06 -1.14
CA ARG A 59 -20.50 1.14 -0.40
C ARG A 59 -20.26 2.52 -0.99
N LEU A 60 -19.06 2.81 -1.50
CA LEU A 60 -18.71 4.10 -2.09
C LEU A 60 -19.63 4.48 -3.26
N ALA A 61 -20.15 3.50 -4.01
CA ALA A 61 -21.03 3.73 -5.15
C ALA A 61 -22.39 4.34 -4.73
N HIS A 62 -22.90 3.97 -3.56
CA HIS A 62 -24.21 4.37 -3.05
C HIS A 62 -24.14 5.37 -1.89
N ALA A 63 -22.95 5.62 -1.36
CA ALA A 63 -22.71 6.51 -0.22
C ALA A 63 -22.97 7.99 -0.54
N THR A 64 -23.43 8.72 0.47
CA THR A 64 -23.48 10.19 0.49
C THR A 64 -22.07 10.80 0.51
N PRO A 65 -21.88 12.09 0.16
CA PRO A 65 -20.56 12.72 0.19
C PRO A 65 -19.83 12.60 1.53
N ASP A 66 -20.53 12.81 2.66
CA ASP A 66 -19.97 12.63 4.00
C ASP A 66 -19.52 11.20 4.28
N GLU A 67 -20.32 10.22 3.88
CA GLU A 67 -19.97 8.80 4.02
C GLU A 67 -18.80 8.43 3.12
N ARG A 68 -18.73 8.97 1.90
CA ARG A 68 -17.59 8.76 0.99
C ARG A 68 -16.31 9.28 1.59
N ALA A 69 -16.31 10.48 2.17
CA ALA A 69 -15.13 11.02 2.83
C ALA A 69 -14.67 10.12 3.99
N ARG A 70 -15.59 9.60 4.81
CA ARG A 70 -15.26 8.67 5.90
C ARG A 70 -14.72 7.33 5.40
N LEU A 71 -15.36 6.76 4.37
CA LEU A 71 -14.93 5.51 3.75
C LEU A 71 -13.55 5.65 3.10
N ALA A 72 -13.32 6.75 2.39
CA ALA A 72 -12.05 7.07 1.75
C ALA A 72 -10.94 7.28 2.79
N LYS A 73 -11.22 8.00 3.88
CA LYS A 73 -10.28 8.15 5.00
C LYS A 73 -9.88 6.81 5.61
N SER A 74 -10.84 5.91 5.82
CA SER A 74 -10.57 4.57 6.33
C SER A 74 -9.74 3.74 5.34
N LEU A 75 -10.10 3.75 4.06
CA LEU A 75 -9.35 3.07 3.01
C LEU A 75 -7.91 3.58 2.89
N LYS A 76 -7.71 4.91 2.94
CA LYS A 76 -6.40 5.55 2.95
C LYS A 76 -5.53 5.05 4.09
N GLY A 77 -6.11 4.97 5.30
CA GLY A 77 -5.41 4.44 6.48
C GLY A 77 -4.94 3.01 6.27
N SER A 78 -5.84 2.11 5.91
CA SER A 78 -5.50 0.69 5.67
C SER A 78 -4.51 0.52 4.52
N ALA A 79 -4.66 1.28 3.43
CA ALA A 79 -3.79 1.19 2.26
C ALA A 79 -2.35 1.64 2.56
N ARG A 80 -2.17 2.65 3.43
CA ARG A 80 -0.83 3.09 3.85
C ARG A 80 -0.11 2.01 4.66
N ILE A 81 -0.79 1.35 5.59
CA ILE A 81 -0.21 0.30 6.45
C ILE A 81 0.34 -0.86 5.61
N ILE A 82 -0.37 -1.26 4.56
CA ILE A 82 0.08 -2.37 3.71
C ILE A 82 1.04 -1.94 2.60
N GLY A 83 1.32 -0.64 2.43
CA GLY A 83 2.16 -0.12 1.34
C GLY A 83 1.45 0.00 -0.02
N ALA A 84 0.12 -0.03 -0.06
CA ALA A 84 -0.69 0.21 -1.26
C ALA A 84 -0.85 1.72 -1.54
N PHE A 85 0.27 2.41 -1.78
CA PHE A 85 0.30 3.86 -1.86
C PHE A 85 -0.56 4.44 -3.00
N GLY A 86 -0.70 3.74 -4.12
CA GLY A 86 -1.58 4.17 -5.22
C GLY A 86 -3.05 4.24 -4.81
N VAL A 87 -3.52 3.29 -4.00
CA VAL A 87 -4.89 3.32 -3.44
C VAL A 87 -5.00 4.46 -2.43
N ALA A 88 -3.99 4.66 -1.59
CA ALA A 88 -3.99 5.72 -0.58
C ALA A 88 -4.07 7.13 -1.21
N ASP A 89 -3.39 7.35 -2.33
CA ASP A 89 -3.39 8.63 -3.06
C ASP A 89 -4.78 8.94 -3.65
N VAL A 90 -5.38 7.98 -4.35
CA VAL A 90 -6.73 8.17 -4.90
C VAL A 90 -7.79 8.27 -3.80
N ALA A 91 -7.65 7.51 -2.71
CA ALA A 91 -8.51 7.65 -1.55
C ALA A 91 -8.40 9.04 -0.90
N GLU A 92 -7.21 9.63 -0.84
CA GLU A 92 -7.03 11.00 -0.38
C GLU A 92 -7.73 12.01 -1.29
N ALA A 93 -7.66 11.83 -2.60
CA ALA A 93 -8.39 12.67 -3.55
C ALA A 93 -9.92 12.56 -3.38
N ILE A 94 -10.45 11.37 -3.09
CA ILE A 94 -11.89 11.17 -2.79
C ILE A 94 -12.26 11.80 -1.44
N GLU A 95 -11.38 11.75 -0.44
CA GLU A 95 -11.60 12.41 0.85
C GLU A 95 -11.67 13.94 0.69
N TYR A 96 -10.86 14.52 -0.19
CA TYR A 96 -10.85 15.96 -0.47
C TYR A 96 -12.02 16.41 -1.37
N ALA A 97 -12.40 15.56 -2.33
CA ALA A 97 -13.48 15.83 -3.28
C ALA A 97 -14.53 14.70 -3.32
N PRO A 98 -15.31 14.49 -2.24
CA PRO A 98 -16.23 13.34 -2.11
C PRO A 98 -17.43 13.39 -3.07
N ALA A 99 -17.70 14.55 -3.67
CA ALA A 99 -18.73 14.73 -4.69
C ALA A 99 -18.25 14.30 -6.10
N ASP A 100 -16.94 14.14 -6.32
CA ASP A 100 -16.38 13.80 -7.63
C ASP A 100 -16.43 12.29 -7.88
N LEU A 101 -17.41 11.87 -8.69
CA LEU A 101 -17.59 10.47 -9.08
C LEU A 101 -16.51 9.95 -10.02
N SER A 102 -15.75 10.84 -10.67
CA SER A 102 -14.66 10.45 -11.57
C SER A 102 -13.56 9.77 -10.78
N LYS A 103 -13.26 10.27 -9.58
CA LYS A 103 -12.28 9.69 -8.66
C LYS A 103 -12.67 8.28 -8.20
N LEU A 104 -13.96 8.02 -8.02
CA LEU A 104 -14.46 6.67 -7.73
C LEU A 104 -14.25 5.71 -8.90
N LYS A 105 -14.39 6.19 -10.14
CA LYS A 105 -14.10 5.40 -11.35
C LYS A 105 -12.61 5.12 -11.50
N GLU A 106 -11.75 6.07 -11.16
CA GLU A 106 -10.29 5.91 -11.14
C GLU A 106 -9.83 4.93 -10.04
N LEU A 107 -10.50 4.90 -8.89
CA LEU A 107 -10.16 4.03 -7.76
C LEU A 107 -10.37 2.54 -8.06
N ARG A 108 -11.44 2.19 -8.79
CA ARG A 108 -11.81 0.80 -9.08
C ARG A 108 -10.70 -0.05 -9.73
N PRO A 109 -10.10 0.35 -10.87
CA PRO A 109 -9.06 -0.46 -11.51
C PRO A 109 -7.80 -0.60 -10.64
N ILE A 110 -7.46 0.41 -9.84
CA ILE A 110 -6.30 0.37 -8.94
C ILE A 110 -6.52 -0.65 -7.82
N ILE A 111 -7.73 -0.68 -7.25
CA ILE A 111 -8.08 -1.68 -6.23
C ILE A 111 -8.11 -3.09 -6.81
N ASP A 112 -8.58 -3.25 -8.05
CA ASP A 112 -8.60 -4.56 -8.71
C ASP A 112 -7.17 -5.09 -8.92
N ASP A 113 -6.26 -4.24 -9.41
CA ASP A 113 -4.83 -4.56 -9.56
C ASP A 113 -4.18 -4.96 -8.22
N VAL A 114 -4.47 -4.22 -7.14
CA VAL A 114 -4.02 -4.57 -5.78
C VAL A 114 -4.57 -5.91 -5.33
N ARG A 115 -5.84 -6.21 -5.57
CA ARG A 115 -6.48 -7.47 -5.16
C ARG A 115 -5.93 -8.66 -5.94
N ASP A 116 -5.73 -8.52 -7.25
CA ASP A 116 -5.10 -9.54 -8.09
C ASP A 116 -3.67 -9.81 -7.61
N TYR A 117 -2.91 -8.75 -7.34
CA TYR A 117 -1.56 -8.88 -6.81
C TYR A 117 -1.52 -9.59 -5.46
N ILE A 118 -2.43 -9.27 -4.54
CA ILE A 118 -2.58 -9.99 -3.26
C ILE A 118 -2.86 -11.48 -3.53
N ALA A 119 -3.83 -11.78 -4.39
CA ALA A 119 -4.19 -13.16 -4.70
C ALA A 119 -3.02 -13.95 -5.34
N ALA A 120 -2.16 -13.27 -6.11
CA ALA A 120 -0.98 -13.88 -6.71
C ALA A 120 0.12 -14.21 -5.69
N ILE A 121 0.30 -13.39 -4.65
CA ILE A 121 1.37 -13.58 -3.65
C ILE A 121 0.93 -14.39 -2.42
N THR A 122 -0.36 -14.51 -2.16
CA THR A 122 -0.91 -15.32 -1.05
C THR A 122 -1.36 -16.72 -1.49
N ARG A 123 -1.08 -17.11 -2.72
CA ARG A 123 -1.42 -18.42 -3.30
C ARG A 123 -0.39 -19.50 -2.96
#